data_AF-A0A6J7AA23-F1
#
_entry.id   AF-A0A6J7AA23-F1
#
_cell.length_a   1.000
_cell.length_b   1.000
_cell.length_c   1.000
_cell.angle_alpha   90.00
_cell.angle_beta   90.00
_cell.angle_gamma   90.00
#
_symmetry.space_group_name_H-M   'P 1'
#
loop_
_entity.id
_entity.type
_entity.pdbx_description
1 polymer ?
#
loop_
_entity_poly.entity_id
_entity_poly.type
_entity_poly.pdbx_seq_one_letter_code
_entity_poly.pdbx_strand_id
1 'polypeptide(L)'
;MRMEAQHVMHLDEVCYDFPELKIVTRHGGEPWEELLVKLMLKWPGLYYSTSAFAPKHFPKAIINYANTRGANKVMYAGYFPSGLSLERIFTELRSVPFKDDVWPKFLRENALRVLNLT
;
A
#
# COMPACT_ATOMS: atom_id res chain seq x y z
N MET A 1 -2.01 4.99 -24.52
CA MET A 1 -2.23 5.97 -23.43
C MET A 1 -0.89 6.25 -22.78
N ARG A 2 -0.54 7.51 -22.50
CA ARG A 2 0.73 7.83 -21.82
C ARG A 2 0.70 7.30 -20.38
N MET A 3 1.85 6.93 -19.83
CA MET A 3 1.98 6.37 -18.48
C MET A 3 2.01 7.41 -17.37
N GLU A 4 1.83 8.70 -17.67
CA GLU A 4 1.88 9.82 -16.70
C GLU A 4 1.04 9.56 -15.44
N ALA A 5 -0.16 8.98 -15.58
CA ALA A 5 -1.02 8.67 -14.44
C ALA A 5 -0.42 7.67 -13.43
N GLN A 6 0.65 6.95 -13.80
CA GLN A 6 1.37 6.00 -12.94
C GLN A 6 2.56 6.64 -12.21
N HIS A 7 2.98 7.85 -12.61
CA HIS A 7 4.14 8.51 -12.02
C HIS A 7 3.83 8.94 -10.58
N VAL A 8 4.47 8.27 -9.62
CA VAL A 8 4.22 8.50 -8.19
C VAL A 8 4.62 9.92 -7.73
N MET A 9 5.45 10.64 -8.50
CA MET A 9 5.85 12.01 -8.18
C MET A 9 4.66 12.99 -8.15
N HIS A 10 3.61 12.75 -8.93
CA HIS A 10 2.41 13.58 -8.89
C HIS A 10 1.71 13.55 -7.53
N LEU A 11 1.93 12.51 -6.72
CA LEU A 11 1.43 12.46 -5.35
C LEU A 11 2.09 13.52 -4.45
N ASP A 12 3.33 13.93 -4.75
CA ASP A 12 4.04 14.95 -3.97
C ASP A 12 3.34 16.31 -4.04
N GLU A 13 2.95 16.71 -5.25
CA GLU A 13 2.21 17.94 -5.52
C GLU A 13 0.84 17.93 -4.81
N VAL A 14 0.08 16.83 -4.94
CA VAL A 14 -1.23 16.71 -4.27
C VAL A 14 -1.09 16.75 -2.75
N CYS A 15 -0.09 16.06 -2.18
CA CYS A 15 0.15 16.12 -0.74
C CYS A 15 0.58 17.51 -0.25
N TYR A 16 1.31 18.26 -1.07
CA TYR A 16 1.72 19.62 -0.75
C TYR A 16 0.53 20.59 -0.75
N ASP A 17 -0.31 20.53 -1.79
CA ASP A 17 -1.45 21.42 -1.95
C ASP A 17 -2.60 21.09 -0.98
N PHE A 18 -2.75 19.82 -0.60
CA PHE A 18 -3.82 19.34 0.28
C PHE A 18 -3.26 18.54 1.47
N PRO A 19 -2.59 19.20 2.44
CA PRO A 19 -1.86 18.52 3.52
C PRO A 19 -2.76 17.73 4.49
N GLU A 20 -4.04 18.08 4.58
CA GLU A 20 -5.01 17.37 5.42
C GLU A 20 -5.66 16.16 4.71
N LEU A 21 -5.49 16.04 3.40
CA LEU A 21 -6.09 14.96 2.62
C LEU A 21 -5.38 13.63 2.89
N LYS A 22 -6.18 12.60 3.22
CA LYS A 22 -5.70 11.21 3.30
C LYS A 22 -5.74 10.59 1.90
N ILE A 23 -4.60 10.14 1.41
CA ILE A 23 -4.45 9.52 0.08
C ILE A 23 -4.04 8.07 0.25
N VAL A 24 -4.79 7.14 -0.36
CA VAL A 24 -4.46 5.71 -0.38
C VAL A 24 -4.09 5.30 -1.80
N THR A 25 -2.81 5.02 -2.02
CA THR A 25 -2.32 4.53 -3.31
C THR A 25 -2.78 3.10 -3.58
N ARG A 26 -2.94 2.78 -4.86
CA ARG A 26 -3.34 1.47 -5.37
C ARG A 26 -2.36 1.04 -6.46
N HIS A 27 -2.30 -0.26 -6.71
CA HIS A 27 -1.57 -0.83 -7.86
C HIS A 27 -0.05 -0.65 -7.83
N GLY A 28 0.60 -0.94 -6.71
CA GLY A 28 2.03 -1.30 -6.70
C GLY A 28 3.01 -0.15 -6.69
N GLY A 29 2.73 0.90 -7.45
CA GLY A 29 3.66 2.00 -7.68
C GLY A 29 4.93 1.60 -8.44
N GLU A 30 4.99 0.40 -9.02
CA GLU A 30 6.13 -0.06 -9.82
C GLU A 30 6.27 0.75 -11.11
N PRO A 31 7.50 1.08 -11.56
CA PRO A 31 8.80 0.73 -10.98
C PRO A 31 9.35 1.76 -9.96
N TRP A 32 8.49 2.61 -9.39
CA TRP A 32 8.87 3.70 -8.48
C TRP A 32 8.52 3.41 -7.01
N GLU A 33 8.40 2.16 -6.62
CA GLU A 33 8.01 1.75 -5.27
C GLU A 33 8.96 2.30 -4.19
N GLU A 34 10.26 2.41 -4.49
CA GLU A 34 11.24 2.97 -3.56
C GLU A 34 11.02 4.47 -3.34
N LEU A 35 10.72 5.20 -4.41
CA LEU A 35 10.37 6.61 -4.33
C LEU A 35 9.05 6.80 -3.58
N LEU A 36 8.05 5.94 -3.83
CA LEU A 36 6.79 5.97 -3.11
C LEU A 36 6.99 5.72 -1.61
N VAL A 37 7.93 4.85 -1.21
CA VAL A 37 8.34 4.70 0.20
C VAL A 37 8.91 6.01 0.75
N LYS A 38 9.74 6.75 0.00
CA LYS A 38 10.24 8.06 0.43
C LYS A 38 9.13 9.09 0.58
N LEU A 39 8.16 9.10 -0.34
CA LEU A 39 7.01 10.00 -0.25
C LEU A 39 6.13 9.66 0.97
N MET A 40 5.89 8.38 1.26
CA MET A 40 5.14 7.97 2.47
C MET A 40 5.84 8.32 3.79
N LEU A 41 7.17 8.48 3.77
CA LEU A 41 7.94 8.99 4.91
C LEU A 41 7.81 10.50 5.05
N LYS A 42 7.81 11.22 3.93
CA LYS A 42 7.65 12.68 3.88
C LYS A 42 6.23 13.08 4.31
N TRP A 43 5.22 12.38 3.82
CA TRP A 43 3.83 12.80 3.94
C TRP A 43 3.02 11.96 4.95
N PRO A 44 2.50 12.56 6.03
CA PRO A 44 1.70 11.86 7.02
C PRO A 44 0.35 11.38 6.45
N GLY A 45 -0.21 12.08 5.47
CA GLY A 45 -1.47 11.75 4.79
C GLY A 45 -1.38 10.68 3.70
N LEU A 46 -0.18 10.24 3.30
CA LEU A 46 0.00 9.28 2.20
C LEU A 46 0.11 7.84 2.73
N TYR A 47 -0.66 6.94 2.13
CA TYR A 47 -0.80 5.52 2.48
C TYR A 47 -0.72 4.62 1.25
N TYR A 48 -0.49 3.32 1.47
CA TYR A 48 -0.36 2.31 0.42
C TYR A 48 -1.31 1.14 0.59
N SER A 49 -1.90 0.66 -0.51
CA SER A 49 -2.66 -0.59 -0.56
C SER A 49 -2.23 -1.52 -1.71
N THR A 50 -2.18 -2.83 -1.43
CA THR A 50 -1.55 -3.86 -2.27
C THR A 50 -2.32 -4.32 -3.50
N SER A 51 -3.37 -3.61 -3.92
CA SER A 51 -4.29 -4.06 -4.98
C SER A 51 -3.60 -4.38 -6.31
N ALA A 52 -4.29 -5.12 -7.19
CA ALA A 52 -3.83 -5.60 -8.51
C ALA A 52 -2.70 -6.65 -8.53
N PHE A 53 -1.95 -6.82 -7.44
CA PHE A 53 -0.89 -7.82 -7.38
C PHE A 53 -1.30 -9.04 -6.54
N ALA A 54 -0.86 -10.22 -6.98
CA ALA A 54 -0.93 -11.40 -6.13
C ALA A 54 0.14 -11.24 -5.02
N PRO A 55 -0.13 -11.67 -3.77
CA PRO A 55 0.75 -11.41 -2.63
C PRO A 55 2.22 -11.78 -2.82
N LYS A 56 2.53 -12.84 -3.58
CA LYS A 56 3.91 -13.23 -3.88
C LYS A 56 4.70 -12.19 -4.70
N HIS A 57 4.01 -11.24 -5.33
CA HIS A 57 4.58 -10.17 -6.15
C HIS A 57 4.56 -8.81 -5.45
N PHE A 58 4.26 -8.73 -4.16
CA PHE A 58 4.36 -7.46 -3.46
C PHE A 58 5.80 -6.92 -3.52
N PRO A 59 6.00 -5.63 -3.83
CA PRO A 59 7.34 -5.08 -3.97
C PRO A 59 8.12 -5.21 -2.66
N LYS A 60 9.38 -5.66 -2.75
CA LYS A 60 10.25 -5.87 -1.58
C LYS A 60 10.44 -4.59 -0.76
N ALA A 61 10.52 -3.44 -1.42
CA ALA A 61 10.62 -2.13 -0.77
C ALA A 61 9.43 -1.86 0.16
N ILE A 62 8.21 -2.19 -0.28
CA ILE A 62 6.98 -2.02 0.50
C ILE A 62 6.96 -2.99 1.68
N ILE A 63 7.35 -4.26 1.47
CA ILE A 63 7.42 -5.26 2.54
C ILE A 63 8.40 -4.82 3.63
N ASN A 64 9.60 -4.40 3.25
CA ASN A 64 10.63 -3.92 4.19
C ASN A 64 10.16 -2.68 4.96
N TYR A 65 9.46 -1.76 4.28
CA TYR A 65 8.91 -0.57 4.89
C TYR A 65 7.82 -0.92 5.92
N ALA A 66 6.88 -1.80 5.57
CA ALA A 66 5.82 -2.28 6.46
C ALA A 66 6.38 -2.93 7.74
N ASN A 67 7.47 -3.69 7.61
CA ASN A 67 8.16 -4.34 8.73
C ASN A 67 8.98 -3.40 9.64
N THR A 68 8.99 -2.10 9.35
CA THR A 68 9.72 -1.09 10.12
C THR A 68 8.81 0.08 10.47
N ARG A 69 9.18 1.31 10.07
CA ARG A 69 8.44 2.55 10.36
C ARG A 69 7.16 2.70 9.54
N GLY A 70 6.93 1.84 8.54
CA GLY A 70 5.75 1.85 7.68
C GLY A 70 4.60 0.95 8.14
N ALA A 71 4.69 0.32 9.32
CA ALA A 71 3.67 -0.61 9.80
C ALA A 71 2.25 -0.02 9.84
N ASN A 72 2.14 1.30 10.07
CA ASN A 72 0.87 2.03 10.09
C ASN A 72 0.49 2.67 8.74
N LYS A 73 1.18 2.32 7.66
CA LYS A 73 1.06 3.00 6.35
C LYS A 73 0.61 2.08 5.22
N VAL A 74 0.73 0.78 5.41
CA VAL A 74 0.45 -0.25 4.40
C VAL A 74 -0.80 -1.05 4.81
N MET A 75 -1.77 -1.16 3.90
CA MET A 75 -3.03 -1.88 4.14
C MET A 75 -3.31 -2.90 3.03
N TYR A 76 -4.02 -3.96 3.40
CA TYR A 76 -4.42 -5.00 2.48
C TYR A 76 -5.46 -4.49 1.49
N ALA A 77 -5.22 -4.78 0.21
CA ALA A 77 -6.25 -4.79 -0.80
C ALA A 77 -6.00 -5.95 -1.75
N GLY A 78 -7.02 -6.76 -1.98
CA GLY A 78 -7.01 -7.81 -3.00
C GLY A 78 -7.35 -7.27 -4.39
N TYR A 79 -7.48 -8.18 -5.36
CA TYR A 79 -7.96 -7.87 -6.71
C TYR A 79 -9.07 -8.83 -7.18
N PHE A 80 -9.86 -9.32 -6.22
CA PHE A 80 -11.10 -10.02 -6.48
C PHE A 80 -12.23 -8.99 -6.72
N PRO A 81 -13.12 -9.18 -7.70
CA PRO A 81 -13.16 -10.29 -8.67
C PRO A 81 -12.35 -10.02 -9.95
N SER A 82 -11.72 -8.85 -10.08
CA SER A 82 -11.15 -8.35 -11.34
C SER A 82 -9.96 -9.14 -11.93
N GLY A 83 -9.22 -9.91 -11.12
CA GLY A 83 -8.09 -10.70 -11.65
C GLY A 83 -7.48 -11.75 -10.74
N LEU A 84 -7.96 -11.89 -9.50
CA LEU A 84 -7.48 -12.91 -8.56
C LEU A 84 -8.64 -13.54 -7.80
N SER A 85 -8.59 -14.86 -7.59
CA SER A 85 -9.49 -15.55 -6.67
C SER A 85 -9.10 -15.28 -5.22
N LEU A 86 -10.09 -15.26 -4.32
CA LEU A 86 -9.83 -15.15 -2.89
C LEU A 86 -8.92 -16.29 -2.39
N GLU A 87 -9.15 -17.52 -2.86
CA GLU A 87 -8.33 -18.68 -2.53
C GLU A 87 -6.84 -18.45 -2.83
N ARG A 88 -6.52 -17.96 -4.04
CA ARG A 88 -5.14 -17.64 -4.42
C ARG A 88 -4.56 -16.56 -3.52
N ILE A 89 -5.30 -15.48 -3.28
CA ILE A 89 -4.85 -14.37 -2.43
C ILE A 89 -4.52 -14.89 -1.01
N PHE A 90 -5.46 -15.58 -0.37
CA PHE A 90 -5.26 -16.05 1.01
C PHE A 90 -4.22 -17.16 1.13
N THR A 91 -4.01 -17.95 0.08
CA THR A 91 -2.92 -18.94 0.03
C THR A 91 -1.57 -18.24 -0.03
N GLU A 92 -1.39 -17.29 -0.96
CA GLU A 92 -0.12 -16.59 -1.14
C GLU A 92 0.18 -15.62 0.01
N LEU A 93 -0.83 -15.01 0.65
CA LEU A 93 -0.64 -14.11 1.80
C LEU A 93 0.18 -14.77 2.90
N ARG A 94 -0.02 -16.06 3.20
CA ARG A 94 0.70 -16.79 4.26
C ARG A 94 2.22 -16.78 4.10
N SER A 95 2.70 -16.55 2.88
CA SER A 95 4.13 -16.51 2.53
C SER A 95 4.74 -15.11 2.57
N VAL A 96 3.93 -14.06 2.74
CA VAL A 96 4.44 -12.69 2.82
C VAL A 96 5.23 -12.57 4.13
N PRO A 97 6.51 -12.15 4.09
CA PRO A 97 7.38 -12.18 5.26
C PRO A 97 7.16 -10.95 6.14
N PHE A 98 5.93 -10.73 6.58
CA PHE A 98 5.59 -9.73 7.59
C PHE A 98 5.91 -10.25 8.99
N LYS A 99 6.36 -9.34 9.85
CA LYS A 99 6.45 -9.58 11.29
C LYS A 99 5.06 -9.77 11.88
N ASP A 100 4.97 -10.50 12.98
CA ASP A 100 3.69 -10.82 13.64
C ASP A 100 2.88 -9.57 14.00
N ASP A 101 3.55 -8.49 14.44
CA ASP A 101 2.91 -7.23 14.83
C ASP A 101 2.41 -6.37 13.64
N VAL A 102 2.80 -6.73 12.42
CA VAL A 102 2.40 -6.04 11.18
C VAL A 102 1.10 -6.62 10.62
N TRP A 103 0.85 -7.91 10.83
CA TRP A 103 -0.31 -8.61 10.27
C TRP A 103 -1.67 -8.00 10.64
N PRO A 104 -1.98 -7.71 11.92
CA PRO A 104 -3.24 -7.07 12.30
C PRO A 104 -3.43 -5.69 11.66
N LYS A 105 -2.36 -4.89 11.63
CA LYS A 105 -2.33 -3.56 11.03
C LYS A 105 -2.61 -3.61 9.54
N PHE A 106 -1.91 -4.49 8.83
CA PHE A 106 -2.03 -4.70 7.40
C PHE A 106 -3.43 -5.18 7.02
N LEU A 107 -3.96 -6.21 7.68
CA LEU A 107 -5.23 -6.84 7.30
C LEU A 107 -6.46 -6.02 7.71
N ARG A 108 -6.37 -5.18 8.75
CA ARG A 108 -7.55 -4.51 9.31
C ARG A 108 -7.29 -3.13 9.91
N GLU A 109 -6.39 -3.02 10.90
CA GLU A 109 -6.38 -1.84 11.79
C GLU A 109 -6.02 -0.54 11.06
N ASN A 110 -5.15 -0.61 10.06
CA ASN A 110 -4.82 0.56 9.24
C ASN A 110 -6.03 1.06 8.44
N ALA A 111 -6.83 0.15 7.89
CA ALA A 111 -8.03 0.53 7.15
C ALA A 111 -9.05 1.21 8.07
N LEU A 112 -9.27 0.68 9.28
CA LEU A 112 -10.18 1.29 10.26
C LEU A 112 -9.76 2.71 10.62
N ARG A 113 -8.47 2.91 10.95
CA ARG A 113 -7.95 4.22 11.34
C ARG A 113 -7.97 5.23 10.18
N VAL A 114 -7.59 4.81 8.98
CA VAL A 114 -7.53 5.70 7.81
C VAL A 114 -8.93 6.13 7.39
N LEU A 115 -9.87 5.17 7.32
CA LEU A 115 -11.24 5.38 6.85
C LEU A 115 -12.22 5.79 7.97
N ASN A 116 -11.75 5.91 9.22
CA ASN A 116 -12.55 6.26 10.38
C ASN A 116 -13.76 5.32 10.60
N LEU A 117 -13.49 4.03 10.62
CA LEU A 117 -14.48 2.98 10.81
C LEU A 117 -14.43 2.44 12.24
N THR A 118 -15.61 2.09 12.79
CA THR A 118 -15.81 1.50 14.12
C THR A 118 -15.79 -0.03 14.08
#